data_AF-R4I3W2-F1
#
_entry.id   AF-R4I3W2-F1
#
_cell.length_a   1.000
_cell.length_b   1.000
_cell.length_c   1.000
_cell.angle_alpha   90.00
_cell.angle_beta   90.00
_cell.angle_gamma   90.00
#
_symmetry.space_group_name_H-M   'P 1'
#
loop_
_entity.id
_entity.type
_entity.pdbx_description
1 polymer ?
#
loop_
_entity_poly.entity_id
_entity_poly.type
_entity_poly.pdbx_seq_one_letter_code
_entity_poly.pdbx_strand_id
1 'polypeptide(L)'
;PGVWEYLRVNLHALVVEELQPAEFLHFKEELVDGVKNGDFTLELDFEPFNAAFPRPTLHKYIGDGVEFLNRHLSAKLFHDKESLLPLLKFLRLHSHEGKTLMLNEKIQNLNSLQHILRKAEEFLGDLKPETPYEDFEARFEEIGLERGWGDNAERVLDMIRLLLDLLEAPDPCTLENFLGRVPMVFNVVILSPHGYFAQDNVLGYPDTGGQVVYILDQVRALETEMLQRIKQQGLNFTPRILILTRLLPDAVGTTCGERLERVDGSEYCDILRV
;
A
#
# COMPACT_ATOMS: atom_id res chain seq x y z
N PRO A 1 13.92 -6.96 21.86
CA PRO A 1 12.46 -6.77 21.64
C PRO A 1 11.94 -7.82 20.65
N GLY A 2 10.78 -8.41 20.89
CA GLY A 2 10.19 -9.42 19.98
C GLY A 2 10.67 -10.87 20.16
N VAL A 3 11.51 -11.14 21.16
CA VAL A 3 11.91 -12.50 21.58
C VAL A 3 11.39 -12.71 22.99
N TRP A 4 10.68 -13.82 23.21
CA TRP A 4 10.03 -14.16 24.47
C TRP A 4 10.40 -15.58 24.87
N GLU A 5 10.75 -15.78 26.13
CA GLU A 5 10.95 -17.07 26.77
C GLU A 5 10.04 -17.12 28.00
N TYR A 6 9.32 -18.23 28.17
CA TYR A 6 8.38 -18.41 29.27
C TYR A 6 8.91 -19.50 30.20
N LEU A 7 8.91 -19.23 31.50
CA LEU A 7 9.53 -20.11 32.49
C LEU A 7 8.61 -20.27 33.70
N ARG A 8 8.56 -21.49 34.24
CA ARG A 8 7.97 -21.78 35.56
C ARG A 8 9.09 -22.04 36.55
N VAL A 9 9.02 -21.36 37.70
CA VAL A 9 9.99 -21.51 38.78
C VAL A 9 9.30 -22.04 40.04
N ASN A 10 9.73 -23.21 40.52
CA ASN A 10 9.27 -23.75 41.79
C ASN A 10 10.11 -23.16 42.94
N LEU A 11 9.49 -22.36 43.81
CA LEU A 11 10.17 -21.64 44.89
C LEU A 11 10.77 -22.54 45.98
N HIS A 12 10.23 -23.74 46.18
CA HIS A 12 10.67 -24.64 47.26
C HIS A 12 11.71 -25.65 46.77
N ALA A 13 11.55 -26.13 45.53
CA ALA A 13 12.43 -27.12 44.94
C ALA A 13 13.59 -26.51 44.12
N LEU A 14 13.56 -25.19 43.87
CA LEU A 14 14.52 -24.47 43.01
C LEU A 14 14.65 -25.09 41.61
N VAL A 15 13.53 -25.56 41.06
CA VAL A 15 13.44 -26.14 39.71
C VAL A 15 12.91 -25.07 38.75
N VAL A 16 13.54 -24.99 37.58
CA VAL A 16 13.13 -24.11 36.48
C VAL A 16 12.73 -24.99 35.31
N GLU A 17 11.55 -24.73 34.76
CA GLU A 17 10.99 -25.42 33.59
C GLU A 17 10.68 -24.39 32.52
N GLU A 18 11.10 -24.66 31.29
CA GLU A 18 10.68 -23.89 30.11
C GLU A 18 9.25 -24.26 29.73
N LEU A 19 8.45 -23.24 29.46
CA LEU A 19 7.06 -23.36 29.06
C LEU A 19 6.89 -22.94 27.61
N GLN A 20 6.00 -23.64 26.91
CA GLN A 20 5.43 -23.14 25.67
C GLN A 20 4.50 -21.95 25.94
N PRO A 21 4.27 -21.06 24.95
CA PRO A 21 3.36 -19.93 25.11
C PRO A 21 1.96 -20.33 25.58
N ALA A 22 1.42 -21.45 25.05
CA ALA A 22 0.12 -21.98 25.44
C ALA A 22 0.08 -22.41 26.91
N GLU A 23 1.12 -23.11 27.40
CA GLU A 23 1.22 -23.54 28.80
C GLU A 23 1.33 -22.35 29.76
N PHE A 24 2.05 -21.31 29.36
CA PHE A 24 2.15 -20.07 30.13
C PHE A 24 0.82 -19.31 30.20
N LEU A 25 0.05 -19.27 29.10
CA LEU A 25 -1.28 -18.67 29.07
C LEU A 25 -2.27 -19.47 29.91
N HIS A 26 -2.22 -20.80 29.85
CA HIS A 26 -3.03 -21.67 30.70
C HIS A 26 -2.84 -21.37 32.20
N PHE A 27 -1.59 -21.16 32.63
CA PHE A 27 -1.31 -20.76 34.01
C PHE A 27 -1.94 -19.40 34.39
N LYS A 28 -2.02 -18.45 33.45
CA LYS A 28 -2.70 -17.16 33.68
C LYS A 28 -4.22 -17.32 33.78
N GLU A 29 -4.80 -18.24 33.01
CA GLU A 29 -6.23 -18.55 33.05
C GLU A 29 -6.61 -19.16 34.41
N GLU A 30 -5.85 -20.14 34.89
CA GLU A 30 -6.06 -20.77 36.20
C GLU A 30 -6.05 -19.75 37.35
N LEU A 31 -5.24 -18.69 37.26
CA LEU A 31 -5.17 -17.64 38.28
C LEU A 31 -6.48 -16.85 38.42
N VAL A 32 -7.22 -16.68 37.32
CA VAL A 32 -8.46 -15.88 37.30
C VAL A 32 -9.69 -16.75 37.47
N ASP A 33 -9.76 -17.85 36.72
CA ASP A 33 -10.95 -18.70 36.57
C ASP A 33 -10.91 -19.95 37.46
N GLY A 34 -9.77 -20.25 38.08
CA GLY A 34 -9.51 -21.54 38.72
C GLY A 34 -9.36 -22.65 37.68
N VAL A 35 -9.45 -23.91 38.12
CA VAL A 35 -9.42 -25.05 37.20
C VAL A 35 -10.80 -25.22 36.56
N LYS A 36 -10.94 -24.84 35.30
CA LYS A 36 -12.12 -25.13 34.48
C LYS A 36 -11.75 -26.16 33.40
N ASN A 37 -12.58 -27.20 33.24
CA ASN A 37 -12.44 -28.17 32.15
C ASN A 37 -12.94 -27.56 30.85
N GLY A 38 -12.01 -27.02 30.07
CA GLY A 38 -12.22 -26.47 28.74
C GLY A 38 -11.32 -27.14 27.72
N ASP A 39 -11.33 -28.47 27.62
CA ASP A 39 -10.41 -29.26 26.77
C ASP A 39 -10.37 -28.84 25.28
N PHE A 40 -11.34 -28.04 24.82
CA PHE A 40 -11.45 -27.54 23.45
C PHE A 40 -11.74 -26.03 23.38
N THR A 41 -11.21 -25.24 24.32
CA THR A 41 -11.20 -23.79 24.18
C THR A 41 -10.40 -23.38 22.93
N LEU A 42 -10.89 -22.37 22.22
CA LEU A 42 -10.29 -21.94 20.96
C LEU A 42 -8.91 -21.31 21.21
N GLU A 43 -7.88 -21.89 20.59
CA GLU A 43 -6.56 -21.27 20.46
C GLU A 43 -6.42 -20.59 19.10
N LEU A 44 -5.98 -19.33 19.11
CA LEU A 44 -5.73 -18.55 17.91
C LEU A 44 -4.23 -18.56 17.60
N ASP A 45 -3.83 -19.37 16.62
CA ASP A 45 -2.47 -19.43 16.11
C ASP A 45 -2.37 -18.94 14.65
N PHE A 46 -1.71 -17.80 14.47
CA PHE A 46 -1.45 -17.19 13.16
C PHE A 46 -0.06 -17.54 12.59
N GLU A 47 0.79 -18.24 13.35
CA GLU A 47 2.13 -18.59 12.92
C GLU A 47 2.18 -19.41 11.62
N PRO A 48 1.41 -20.52 11.46
CA PRO A 48 1.48 -21.35 10.27
C PRO A 48 0.98 -20.63 9.01
N PHE A 49 0.06 -19.67 9.15
CA PHE A 49 -0.50 -18.92 8.03
C PHE A 49 0.50 -17.92 7.43
N ASN A 50 1.54 -17.55 8.17
CA ASN A 50 2.54 -16.57 7.74
C ASN A 50 3.85 -17.21 7.25
N ALA A 51 3.94 -18.55 7.19
CA ALA A 51 5.16 -19.27 6.84
C ALA A 51 5.61 -19.04 5.38
N ALA A 52 4.72 -18.59 4.50
CA ALA A 52 5.03 -18.27 3.11
C ALA A 52 5.94 -17.04 2.96
N PHE A 53 6.02 -16.18 3.98
CA PHE A 53 6.85 -14.99 3.99
C PHE A 53 8.03 -15.15 4.95
N PRO A 54 9.28 -14.90 4.52
CA PRO A 54 10.40 -14.93 5.43
C PRO A 54 10.24 -13.85 6.50
N ARG A 55 10.58 -14.18 7.75
CA ARG A 55 10.52 -13.23 8.87
C ARG A 55 11.90 -12.63 9.15
N PRO A 56 12.06 -11.30 9.17
CA PRO A 56 13.32 -10.69 9.56
C PRO A 56 13.58 -10.93 11.06
N THR A 57 14.79 -11.34 11.40
CA THR A 57 15.23 -11.52 12.79
C THR A 57 16.07 -10.35 13.32
N LEU A 58 16.49 -9.44 12.44
CA LEU A 58 17.29 -8.28 12.81
C LEU A 58 16.39 -7.12 13.26
N HIS A 59 16.76 -6.49 14.39
CA HIS A 59 16.02 -5.36 14.98
C HIS A 59 15.75 -4.22 14.00
N LYS A 60 16.68 -3.94 13.07
CA LYS A 60 16.57 -2.85 12.09
C LYS A 60 15.39 -2.98 11.10
N TYR A 61 14.68 -4.10 11.10
CA TYR A 61 13.50 -4.30 10.24
C TYR A 61 12.19 -4.21 11.00
N ILE A 62 12.22 -3.96 12.32
CA ILE A 62 11.01 -3.72 13.11
C ILE A 62 10.48 -2.33 12.76
N GLY A 63 9.34 -2.27 12.05
CA GLY A 63 8.78 -1.03 11.50
C GLY A 63 9.15 -0.78 10.05
N ASP A 64 10.22 -1.40 9.54
CA ASP A 64 10.75 -1.22 8.18
C ASP A 64 10.49 -2.43 7.26
N GLY A 65 9.28 -3.00 7.37
CA GLY A 65 8.91 -4.23 6.67
C GLY A 65 8.96 -4.13 5.14
N VAL A 66 8.69 -2.94 4.58
CA VAL A 66 8.75 -2.69 3.13
C VAL A 66 10.18 -2.84 2.59
N GLU A 67 11.19 -2.39 3.33
CA GLU A 67 12.59 -2.52 2.93
C GLU A 67 13.00 -4.00 2.83
N PHE A 68 12.57 -4.80 3.82
CA PHE A 68 12.81 -6.24 3.82
C PHE A 68 12.08 -6.94 2.67
N LEU A 69 10.82 -6.57 2.43
CA LEU A 69 10.02 -7.13 1.34
C LEU A 69 10.62 -6.79 -0.03
N ASN A 70 11.08 -5.55 -0.24
CA ASN A 70 11.75 -5.14 -1.48
C ASN A 70 12.98 -5.99 -1.74
N ARG A 71 13.82 -6.25 -0.72
CA ARG A 71 14.97 -7.14 -0.85
C ARG A 71 14.58 -8.57 -1.21
N HIS A 72 13.52 -9.09 -0.59
CA HIS A 72 13.03 -10.43 -0.87
C HIS A 72 12.47 -10.55 -2.31
N LEU A 73 11.65 -9.58 -2.73
CA LEU A 73 11.09 -9.54 -4.07
C LEU A 73 12.18 -9.39 -5.13
N SER A 74 13.12 -8.46 -4.98
CA SER A 74 14.21 -8.28 -5.95
C SER A 74 15.07 -9.53 -6.08
N ALA A 75 15.40 -10.22 -4.98
CA ALA A 75 16.12 -11.48 -5.04
C ALA A 75 15.32 -12.57 -5.78
N LYS A 76 14.01 -12.67 -5.53
CA LYS A 76 13.13 -13.62 -6.23
C LYS A 76 13.04 -13.32 -7.73
N LEU A 77 12.88 -12.05 -8.11
CA LEU A 77 12.83 -11.59 -9.49
C LEU A 77 14.16 -11.86 -10.24
N PHE A 78 15.29 -11.77 -9.54
CA PHE A 78 16.61 -12.02 -10.13
C PHE A 78 16.85 -13.50 -10.46
N HIS A 79 16.40 -14.41 -9.58
CA HIS A 79 16.68 -15.84 -9.73
C HIS A 79 15.78 -16.56 -10.74
N ASP A 80 14.60 -16.01 -11.05
CA ASP A 80 13.58 -16.67 -11.86
C ASP A 80 12.89 -15.71 -12.82
N LYS A 81 13.09 -15.92 -14.13
CA LYS A 81 12.43 -15.12 -15.17
C LYS A 81 10.91 -15.29 -15.18
N GLU A 82 10.39 -16.45 -14.75
CA GLU A 82 8.93 -16.63 -14.64
C GLU A 82 8.33 -15.76 -13.52
N SER A 83 9.13 -15.41 -12.51
CA SER A 83 8.73 -14.50 -11.44
C SER A 83 8.51 -13.05 -11.90
N LEU A 84 8.89 -12.68 -13.13
CA LEU A 84 8.57 -11.39 -13.76
C LEU A 84 7.22 -11.39 -14.49
N LEU A 85 6.62 -12.56 -14.77
CA LEU A 85 5.30 -12.64 -15.41
C LEU A 85 4.19 -11.96 -14.61
N PRO A 86 4.15 -12.04 -13.26
CA PRO A 86 3.22 -11.24 -12.46
C PRO A 86 3.35 -9.74 -12.69
N LEU A 87 4.56 -9.21 -12.86
CA LEU A 87 4.80 -7.78 -13.11
C LEU A 87 4.26 -7.37 -14.49
N LEU A 88 4.54 -8.15 -15.53
CA LEU A 88 3.96 -7.94 -16.87
C LEU A 88 2.43 -7.97 -16.81
N LYS A 89 1.85 -8.99 -16.16
CA LYS A 89 0.40 -9.13 -16.02
C LYS A 89 -0.20 -7.97 -15.23
N PHE A 90 0.46 -7.54 -14.16
CA PHE A 90 0.05 -6.38 -13.37
C PHE A 90 -0.04 -5.12 -14.23
N LEU A 91 1.03 -4.78 -14.95
CA LEU A 91 1.08 -3.59 -15.81
C LEU A 91 0.07 -3.66 -16.96
N ARG A 92 -0.19 -4.85 -17.52
CA ARG A 92 -1.11 -5.04 -18.65
C ARG A 92 -2.59 -4.98 -18.25
N LEU A 93 -2.93 -5.50 -17.08
CA LEU A 93 -4.31 -5.43 -16.56
C LEU A 93 -4.62 -4.08 -15.91
N HIS A 94 -3.60 -3.23 -15.73
CA HIS A 94 -3.75 -1.96 -15.05
C HIS A 94 -4.62 -1.00 -15.85
N SER A 95 -5.73 -0.59 -15.25
CA SER A 95 -6.69 0.32 -15.87
C SER A 95 -7.43 1.11 -14.80
N HIS A 96 -7.89 2.31 -15.18
CA HIS A 96 -8.69 3.15 -14.32
C HIS A 96 -9.78 3.84 -15.14
N GLU A 97 -11.03 3.81 -14.66
CA GLU A 97 -12.21 4.35 -15.36
C GLU A 97 -12.35 3.87 -16.82
N GLY A 98 -12.02 2.60 -17.07
CA GLY A 98 -12.08 2.00 -18.41
C GLY A 98 -10.96 2.43 -19.37
N LYS A 99 -10.01 3.26 -18.92
CA LYS A 99 -8.79 3.59 -19.67
C LYS A 99 -7.67 2.64 -19.27
N THR A 100 -7.08 1.97 -20.25
CA THR A 100 -5.87 1.15 -20.06
C THR A 100 -4.69 2.05 -19.71
N LEU A 101 -3.84 1.60 -18.79
CA LEU A 101 -2.62 2.30 -18.38
C LEU A 101 -1.42 1.39 -18.59
N MET A 102 -0.24 2.00 -18.71
CA MET A 102 1.05 1.32 -18.87
C MET A 102 1.16 0.48 -20.16
N LEU A 103 0.64 -0.76 -20.17
CA LEU A 103 0.80 -1.70 -21.27
C LEU A 103 -0.58 -2.15 -21.78
N ASN A 104 -0.74 -2.30 -23.09
CA ASN A 104 -1.94 -2.90 -23.65
C ASN A 104 -1.76 -4.38 -24.03
N GLU A 105 -2.84 -4.97 -24.55
CA GLU A 105 -2.89 -6.38 -24.95
C GLU A 105 -2.02 -6.73 -26.16
N LYS A 106 -1.29 -5.79 -26.78
CA LYS A 106 -0.27 -6.15 -27.78
C LYS A 106 0.93 -6.86 -27.15
N ILE A 107 1.18 -6.64 -25.85
CA ILE A 107 2.35 -7.16 -25.13
C ILE A 107 1.95 -8.43 -24.36
N GLN A 108 2.34 -9.59 -24.90
CA GLN A 108 1.90 -10.89 -24.38
C GLN A 108 2.97 -11.65 -23.60
N ASN A 109 4.25 -11.29 -23.73
CA ASN A 109 5.35 -11.98 -23.06
C ASN A 109 6.54 -11.04 -22.78
N LEU A 110 7.45 -11.48 -21.91
CA LEU A 110 8.62 -10.70 -21.48
C LEU A 110 9.56 -10.34 -22.64
N ASN A 111 9.70 -11.21 -23.64
CA ASN A 111 10.55 -10.92 -24.80
C ASN A 111 9.99 -9.74 -25.62
N SER A 112 8.68 -9.73 -25.86
CA SER A 112 8.01 -8.61 -26.53
C SER A 112 8.11 -7.32 -25.72
N LEU A 113 7.91 -7.40 -24.39
CA LEU A 113 8.05 -6.26 -23.49
C LEU A 113 9.45 -5.66 -23.57
N GLN A 114 10.49 -6.48 -23.40
CA GLN A 114 11.88 -6.00 -23.43
C GLN A 114 12.24 -5.37 -24.78
N HIS A 115 11.77 -5.96 -25.89
CA HIS A 115 11.99 -5.39 -27.23
C HIS A 115 11.32 -4.02 -27.40
N ILE A 116 10.07 -3.88 -26.97
CA ILE A 116 9.30 -2.63 -27.07
C ILE A 116 9.91 -1.54 -26.20
N LEU A 117 10.32 -1.87 -24.97
CA LEU A 117 10.96 -0.92 -24.07
C LEU A 117 12.30 -0.39 -24.62
N ARG A 118 13.15 -1.26 -25.20
CA ARG A 118 14.41 -0.82 -25.85
C ARG A 118 14.13 0.09 -27.05
N LYS A 119 13.13 -0.24 -27.87
CA LYS A 119 12.72 0.60 -29.01
C LYS A 119 12.18 1.97 -28.55
N ALA A 120 11.46 1.99 -27.44
CA ALA A 120 10.94 3.23 -26.85
C ALA A 120 12.07 4.07 -26.25
N GLU A 121 13.03 3.46 -25.55
CA GLU A 121 14.23 4.14 -25.03
C GLU A 121 15.04 4.80 -26.15
N GLU A 122 15.35 4.07 -27.22
CA GLU A 122 16.10 4.61 -28.37
C GLU A 122 15.39 5.81 -28.99
N PHE A 123 14.06 5.70 -29.18
CA PHE A 123 13.27 6.77 -29.75
C PHE A 123 13.18 8.01 -28.86
N LEU A 124 12.99 7.85 -27.55
CA LEU A 124 12.93 8.96 -26.61
C LEU A 124 14.29 9.64 -26.44
N GLY A 125 15.39 8.90 -26.61
CA GLY A 125 16.75 9.44 -26.54
C GLY A 125 17.05 10.53 -27.59
N ASP A 126 16.30 10.55 -28.70
CA ASP A 126 16.42 11.55 -29.76
C ASP A 126 15.54 12.80 -29.53
N LEU A 127 14.60 12.75 -28.58
CA LEU A 127 13.67 13.84 -28.29
C LEU A 127 14.25 14.83 -27.27
N LYS A 128 13.67 16.04 -27.22
CA LYS A 128 13.99 16.99 -26.14
C LYS A 128 13.37 16.50 -24.82
N PRO A 129 14.04 16.65 -23.67
CA PRO A 129 13.53 16.20 -22.37
C PRO A 129 12.12 16.72 -22.03
N GLU A 130 11.82 17.97 -22.40
CA GLU A 130 10.56 18.65 -22.10
C GLU A 130 9.44 18.33 -23.09
N THR A 131 9.67 17.46 -24.08
CA THR A 131 8.66 17.08 -25.08
C THR A 131 7.45 16.45 -24.37
N PRO A 132 6.24 17.00 -24.50
CA PRO A 132 5.04 16.45 -23.87
C PRO A 132 4.70 15.05 -24.38
N TYR A 133 4.08 14.22 -23.54
CA TYR A 133 3.64 12.87 -23.93
C TYR A 133 2.75 12.86 -25.19
N GLU A 134 1.89 13.87 -25.33
CA GLU A 134 0.95 14.01 -26.46
C GLU A 134 1.64 14.03 -27.82
N ASP A 135 2.88 14.53 -27.90
CA ASP A 135 3.62 14.64 -29.15
C ASP A 135 4.09 13.27 -29.69
N PHE A 136 4.20 12.27 -28.83
CA PHE A 136 4.66 10.92 -29.18
C PHE A 136 3.71 9.78 -28.82
N GLU A 137 2.53 10.11 -28.27
CA GLU A 137 1.49 9.18 -27.86
C GLU A 137 1.11 8.18 -28.96
N ALA A 138 0.83 8.67 -30.18
CA ALA A 138 0.42 7.80 -31.29
C ALA A 138 1.44 6.69 -31.59
N ARG A 139 2.74 7.01 -31.50
CA ARG A 139 3.82 6.04 -31.72
C ARG A 139 3.92 5.05 -30.56
N PHE A 140 3.62 5.48 -29.34
CA PHE A 140 3.58 4.62 -28.15
C PHE A 140 2.41 3.63 -28.20
N GLU A 141 1.22 4.10 -28.56
CA GLU A 141 0.04 3.24 -28.74
C GLU A 141 0.27 2.17 -29.81
N GLU A 142 0.93 2.53 -30.92
CA GLU A 142 1.30 1.61 -32.00
C GLU A 142 2.11 0.42 -31.49
N ILE A 143 3.09 0.68 -30.62
CA ILE A 143 4.00 -0.33 -30.07
C ILE A 143 3.48 -1.00 -28.79
N GLY A 144 2.34 -0.55 -28.25
CA GLY A 144 1.67 -1.20 -27.12
C GLY A 144 1.88 -0.54 -25.76
N LEU A 145 2.40 0.68 -25.73
CA LEU A 145 2.56 1.51 -24.54
C LEU A 145 1.42 2.51 -24.43
N GLU A 146 0.70 2.48 -23.31
CA GLU A 146 -0.40 3.38 -22.99
C GLU A 146 0.09 4.51 -22.06
N ARG A 147 -0.78 5.47 -21.70
CA ARG A 147 -0.44 6.56 -20.75
C ARG A 147 -0.08 6.04 -19.34
N GLY A 148 0.60 6.88 -18.56
CA GLY A 148 0.96 6.60 -17.16
C GLY A 148 2.45 6.44 -16.89
N TRP A 149 3.31 6.63 -17.89
CA TRP A 149 4.78 6.56 -17.75
C TRP A 149 5.43 7.89 -17.35
N GLY A 150 4.75 9.02 -17.61
CA GLY A 150 5.31 10.36 -17.43
C GLY A 150 4.51 11.40 -18.23
N ASP A 151 4.60 12.67 -17.82
CA ASP A 151 4.03 13.81 -18.55
C ASP A 151 4.93 14.32 -19.68
N ASN A 152 6.24 14.08 -19.61
CA ASN A 152 7.21 14.47 -20.62
C ASN A 152 8.20 13.33 -20.98
N ALA A 153 8.96 13.50 -22.07
CA ALA A 153 9.91 12.52 -22.57
C ALA A 153 10.96 12.10 -21.52
N GLU A 154 11.48 13.03 -20.72
CA GLU A 154 12.44 12.74 -19.65
C GLU A 154 11.89 11.74 -18.63
N ARG A 155 10.70 12.00 -18.09
CA ARG A 155 10.08 11.13 -17.07
C ARG A 155 9.69 9.77 -17.62
N VAL A 156 9.16 9.75 -18.84
CA VAL A 156 8.84 8.49 -19.54
C VAL A 156 10.10 7.66 -19.74
N LEU A 157 11.19 8.29 -20.19
CA LEU A 157 12.48 7.62 -20.39
C LEU A 157 13.02 7.02 -19.09
N ASP A 158 12.98 7.78 -18.00
CA ASP A 158 13.39 7.30 -16.68
C ASP A 158 12.55 6.09 -16.22
N MET A 159 11.22 6.14 -16.38
CA MET A 159 10.34 5.04 -16.02
C MET A 159 10.59 3.78 -16.88
N ILE A 160 10.85 3.96 -18.18
CA ILE A 160 11.21 2.86 -19.09
C ILE A 160 12.53 2.22 -18.67
N ARG A 161 13.54 3.03 -18.32
CA ARG A 161 14.84 2.54 -17.84
C ARG A 161 14.72 1.76 -16.54
N LEU A 162 13.96 2.28 -15.57
CA LEU A 162 13.68 1.54 -14.32
C LEU A 162 13.09 0.15 -14.61
N LEU A 163 12.15 0.05 -15.55
CA LEU A 163 11.56 -1.23 -15.91
C LEU A 163 12.56 -2.15 -16.65
N LEU A 164 13.38 -1.60 -17.55
CA LEU A 164 14.45 -2.36 -18.20
C LEU A 164 15.45 -2.91 -17.19
N ASP A 165 15.86 -2.09 -16.22
CA ASP A 165 16.75 -2.50 -15.13
C ASP A 165 16.14 -3.63 -14.30
N LEU A 166 14.83 -3.56 -13.99
CA LEU A 166 14.13 -4.65 -13.30
C LEU A 166 14.03 -5.94 -14.11
N LEU A 167 13.98 -5.86 -15.44
CA LEU A 167 13.96 -7.03 -16.31
C LEU A 167 15.36 -7.66 -16.48
N GLU A 168 16.42 -6.88 -16.27
CA GLU A 168 17.81 -7.31 -16.48
C GLU A 168 18.53 -7.67 -15.19
N ALA A 169 18.49 -6.79 -14.18
CA ALA A 169 19.15 -6.96 -12.88
C ALA A 169 18.34 -6.27 -11.75
N PRO A 170 17.24 -6.89 -11.28
CA PRO A 170 16.39 -6.28 -10.26
C PRO A 170 17.10 -6.08 -8.92
N ASP A 171 17.02 -4.85 -8.39
CA ASP A 171 17.48 -4.47 -7.06
C ASP A 171 16.35 -3.81 -6.24
N PRO A 172 16.50 -3.69 -4.90
CA PRO A 172 15.42 -3.21 -4.03
C PRO A 172 15.05 -1.75 -4.29
N CYS A 173 16.03 -0.90 -4.58
CA CYS A 173 15.81 0.53 -4.77
C CYS A 173 15.07 0.79 -6.08
N THR A 174 15.47 0.11 -7.16
CA THR A 174 14.79 0.22 -8.46
C THR A 174 13.36 -0.31 -8.39
N LEU A 175 13.14 -1.42 -7.67
CA LEU A 175 11.80 -1.99 -7.51
C LEU A 175 10.86 -1.04 -6.77
N GLU A 176 11.32 -0.47 -5.66
CA GLU A 176 10.58 0.50 -4.87
C GLU A 176 10.27 1.77 -5.69
N ASN A 177 11.28 2.30 -6.38
CA ASN A 177 11.14 3.50 -7.21
C ASN A 177 10.16 3.29 -8.36
N PHE A 178 10.23 2.14 -9.05
CA PHE A 178 9.32 1.83 -10.14
C PHE A 178 7.88 1.66 -9.63
N LEU A 179 7.65 0.76 -8.68
CA LEU A 179 6.31 0.50 -8.14
C LEU A 179 5.69 1.73 -7.48
N GLY A 180 6.49 2.56 -6.80
CA GLY A 180 6.04 3.82 -6.22
C GLY A 180 5.73 4.91 -7.24
N ARG A 181 6.20 4.80 -8.50
CA ARG A 181 5.89 5.73 -9.59
C ARG A 181 4.71 5.29 -10.46
N VAL A 182 4.39 3.99 -10.50
CA VAL A 182 3.21 3.49 -11.22
C VAL A 182 1.94 4.15 -10.66
N PRO A 183 1.11 4.78 -11.50
CA PRO A 183 -0.06 5.51 -11.02
C PRO A 183 -1.17 4.52 -10.59
N MET A 184 -1.25 4.23 -9.29
CA MET A 184 -2.19 3.23 -8.75
C MET A 184 -3.33 3.82 -7.91
N VAL A 185 -3.03 4.87 -7.14
CA VAL A 185 -3.94 5.38 -6.09
C VAL A 185 -4.72 6.57 -6.62
N PHE A 186 -6.00 6.34 -6.95
CA PHE A 186 -6.92 7.37 -7.44
C PHE A 186 -8.12 7.55 -6.51
N ASN A 187 -8.68 6.44 -6.02
CA ASN A 187 -9.81 6.42 -5.09
C ASN A 187 -9.34 5.82 -3.76
N VAL A 188 -9.51 6.55 -2.66
CA VAL A 188 -9.10 6.16 -1.32
C VAL A 188 -10.32 6.14 -0.40
N VAL A 189 -10.44 5.08 0.39
CA VAL A 189 -11.47 4.96 1.44
C VAL A 189 -10.76 4.81 2.78
N ILE A 190 -11.10 5.68 3.73
CA ILE A 190 -10.58 5.68 5.10
C ILE A 190 -11.74 5.35 6.04
N LEU A 191 -11.54 4.46 7.01
CA LEU A 191 -12.57 4.08 7.97
C LEU A 191 -12.30 4.71 9.34
N SER A 192 -13.29 5.44 9.87
CA SER A 192 -13.28 5.94 11.25
C SER A 192 -14.70 5.93 11.84
N PRO A 193 -15.24 4.75 12.21
CA PRO A 193 -16.66 4.61 12.52
C PRO A 193 -17.11 5.24 13.84
N HIS A 194 -16.26 5.25 14.86
CA HIS A 194 -16.61 5.72 16.20
C HIS A 194 -16.33 7.23 16.38
N GLY A 195 -16.84 7.78 17.49
CA GLY A 195 -16.69 9.19 17.82
C GLY A 195 -17.60 10.11 17.02
N TYR A 196 -17.51 11.41 17.34
CA TYR A 196 -18.17 12.49 16.63
C TYR A 196 -17.21 12.99 15.56
N PHE A 197 -17.23 12.36 14.38
CA PHE A 197 -16.36 12.77 13.29
C PHE A 197 -16.97 13.97 12.54
N ALA A 198 -16.43 15.16 12.79
CA ALA A 198 -16.75 16.41 12.11
C ALA A 198 -15.54 17.36 12.18
N GLN A 199 -15.60 18.47 11.46
CA GLN A 199 -14.50 19.44 11.38
C GLN A 199 -14.54 20.48 12.50
N ASP A 200 -15.73 20.80 12.99
CA ASP A 200 -15.97 21.77 14.06
C ASP A 200 -16.85 21.20 15.17
N ASN A 201 -16.78 21.82 16.37
CA ASN A 201 -17.67 21.57 17.52
C ASN A 201 -17.69 20.13 18.08
N VAL A 202 -16.67 19.31 17.81
CA VAL A 202 -16.62 17.90 18.26
C VAL A 202 -15.39 17.54 19.10
N LEU A 203 -14.31 18.33 19.03
CA LEU A 203 -13.09 18.02 19.77
C LEU A 203 -13.32 18.07 21.29
N GLY A 204 -12.93 16.99 21.99
CA GLY A 204 -13.14 16.83 23.43
C GLY A 204 -14.40 16.05 23.81
N TYR A 205 -15.21 15.64 22.83
CA TYR A 205 -16.34 14.74 23.07
C TYR A 205 -15.83 13.30 23.32
N PRO A 206 -16.63 12.43 23.96
CA PRO A 206 -16.28 11.01 24.10
C PRO A 206 -15.88 10.40 22.75
N ASP A 207 -14.84 9.58 22.78
CA ASP A 207 -14.28 8.90 21.60
C ASP A 207 -13.83 9.84 20.45
N THR A 208 -13.66 11.14 20.74
CA THR A 208 -13.35 12.17 19.74
C THR A 208 -12.12 12.96 20.16
N GLY A 209 -11.01 12.74 19.46
CA GLY A 209 -9.74 13.36 19.81
C GLY A 209 -8.73 13.33 18.67
N GLY A 210 -7.47 13.00 19.00
CA GLY A 210 -6.35 13.06 18.05
C GLY A 210 -6.54 12.26 16.76
N GLN A 211 -7.34 11.19 16.77
CA GLN A 211 -7.65 10.42 15.56
C GLN A 211 -8.37 11.24 14.50
N VAL A 212 -9.33 12.09 14.89
CA VAL A 212 -10.08 12.92 13.94
C VAL A 212 -9.15 13.95 13.31
N VAL A 213 -8.36 14.64 14.13
CA VAL A 213 -7.36 15.62 13.66
C VAL A 213 -6.34 14.95 12.73
N TYR A 214 -5.84 13.77 13.11
CA TYR A 214 -4.89 13.01 12.31
C TYR A 214 -5.44 12.67 10.93
N ILE A 215 -6.68 12.19 10.83
CA ILE A 215 -7.27 11.82 9.54
C ILE A 215 -7.54 13.06 8.68
N LEU A 216 -8.03 14.16 9.27
CA LEU A 216 -8.26 15.42 8.53
C LEU A 216 -6.95 16.01 7.98
N ASP A 217 -5.85 15.95 8.73
CA ASP A 217 -4.53 16.34 8.24
C ASP A 217 -4.01 15.38 7.17
N GLN A 218 -4.18 14.07 7.38
CA GLN A 218 -3.75 13.02 6.46
C GLN A 218 -4.38 13.18 5.08
N VAL A 219 -5.70 13.39 4.99
CA VAL A 219 -6.38 13.44 3.68
C VAL A 219 -5.95 14.65 2.86
N ARG A 220 -5.67 15.79 3.49
CA ARG A 220 -5.17 16.99 2.80
C ARG A 220 -3.77 16.79 2.21
N ALA A 221 -2.88 16.21 3.01
CA ALA A 221 -1.54 15.86 2.54
C ALA A 221 -1.60 14.80 1.44
N LEU A 222 -2.44 13.78 1.61
CA LEU A 222 -2.60 12.68 0.65
C LEU A 222 -3.19 13.16 -0.68
N GLU A 223 -4.20 14.04 -0.66
CA GLU A 223 -4.76 14.65 -1.86
C GLU A 223 -3.70 15.40 -2.66
N THR A 224 -2.87 16.20 -1.99
CA THR A 224 -1.80 16.97 -2.64
C THR A 224 -0.81 16.05 -3.35
N GLU A 225 -0.35 14.98 -2.68
CA GLU A 225 0.57 14.00 -3.27
C GLU A 225 -0.10 13.22 -4.41
N MET A 226 -1.37 12.83 -4.27
CA MET A 226 -2.12 12.15 -5.33
C MET A 226 -2.24 13.02 -6.58
N LEU A 227 -2.63 14.29 -6.44
CA LEU A 227 -2.70 15.23 -7.57
C LEU A 227 -1.34 15.41 -8.25
N GLN A 228 -0.28 15.55 -7.46
CA GLN A 228 1.08 15.67 -7.97
C GLN A 228 1.49 14.41 -8.76
N ARG A 229 1.24 13.22 -8.22
CA ARG A 229 1.58 11.94 -8.87
C ARG A 229 0.80 11.72 -10.16
N ILE A 230 -0.51 11.96 -10.14
CA ILE A 230 -1.38 11.84 -11.33
C ILE A 230 -0.84 12.74 -12.45
N LYS A 231 -0.57 14.01 -12.13
CA LYS A 231 -0.03 14.98 -13.09
C LYS A 231 1.33 14.55 -13.64
N GLN A 232 2.26 14.16 -12.77
CA GLN A 232 3.61 13.74 -13.16
C GLN A 232 3.64 12.50 -14.06
N GLN A 233 2.59 11.68 -14.04
CA GLN A 233 2.46 10.50 -14.91
C GLN A 233 1.69 10.78 -16.21
N GLY A 234 1.40 12.06 -16.53
CA GLY A 234 0.72 12.46 -17.76
C GLY A 234 -0.78 12.12 -17.77
N LEU A 235 -1.39 12.01 -16.58
CA LEU A 235 -2.79 11.64 -16.39
C LEU A 235 -3.60 12.85 -15.91
N ASN A 236 -4.90 12.85 -16.25
CA ASN A 236 -5.85 13.90 -15.90
C ASN A 236 -7.02 13.35 -15.06
N PHE A 237 -6.78 12.28 -14.29
CA PHE A 237 -7.81 11.72 -13.42
C PHE A 237 -8.06 12.62 -12.23
N THR A 238 -9.31 12.68 -11.80
CA THR A 238 -9.70 13.40 -10.59
C THR A 238 -9.65 12.41 -9.42
N PRO A 239 -8.81 12.63 -8.40
CA PRO A 239 -8.77 11.73 -7.26
C PRO A 239 -10.06 11.84 -6.44
N ARG A 240 -10.31 10.86 -5.57
CA ARG A 240 -11.38 10.92 -4.57
C ARG A 240 -10.94 10.28 -3.27
N ILE A 241 -11.12 10.99 -2.16
CA ILE A 241 -10.86 10.45 -0.81
C ILE A 241 -12.16 10.49 -0.01
N LEU A 242 -12.60 9.34 0.51
CA LEU A 242 -13.80 9.22 1.31
C LEU A 242 -13.46 8.78 2.73
N ILE A 243 -13.80 9.60 3.72
CA ILE A 243 -13.73 9.22 5.13
C ILE A 243 -15.09 8.65 5.54
N LEU A 244 -15.17 7.33 5.67
CA LEU A 244 -16.37 6.64 6.13
C LEU A 244 -16.48 6.68 7.66
N THR A 245 -17.60 7.22 8.12
CA THR A 245 -17.92 7.31 9.55
C THR A 245 -19.42 7.12 9.77
N ARG A 246 -19.84 7.07 11.04
CA ARG A 246 -21.24 6.88 11.41
C ARG A 246 -22.05 8.15 11.19
N LEU A 247 -23.28 8.01 10.70
CA LEU A 247 -24.27 9.09 10.69
C LEU A 247 -24.96 9.21 12.06
N LEU A 248 -24.92 10.41 12.64
CA LEU A 248 -25.50 10.71 13.96
C LEU A 248 -26.57 11.81 13.80
N PRO A 249 -27.85 11.44 13.57
CA PRO A 249 -28.89 12.41 13.22
C PRO A 249 -29.26 13.34 14.38
N ASP A 250 -29.10 12.88 15.62
CA ASP A 250 -29.49 13.61 16.83
C ASP A 250 -28.33 14.44 17.44
N ALA A 251 -27.16 14.47 16.80
CA ALA A 251 -26.00 15.23 17.25
C ALA A 251 -26.13 16.72 16.89
N VAL A 252 -26.93 17.45 17.68
CA VAL A 252 -27.21 18.88 17.46
C VAL A 252 -25.95 19.73 17.71
N GLY A 253 -25.73 20.74 16.86
CA GLY A 253 -24.58 21.65 16.95
C GLY A 253 -23.33 21.17 16.20
N THR A 254 -23.42 19.99 15.56
CA THR A 254 -22.37 19.42 14.71
C THR A 254 -22.93 19.10 13.33
N THR A 255 -22.05 18.77 12.39
CA THR A 255 -22.40 18.26 11.07
C THR A 255 -22.54 16.74 11.04
N CYS A 256 -22.48 16.03 12.17
CA CYS A 256 -22.47 14.56 12.19
C CYS A 256 -23.75 13.91 11.64
N GLY A 257 -24.84 14.67 11.50
CA GLY A 257 -26.09 14.22 10.86
C GLY A 257 -26.10 14.35 9.34
N GLU A 258 -25.13 15.02 8.72
CA GLU A 258 -25.11 15.22 7.27
C GLU A 258 -24.36 14.10 6.55
N ARG A 259 -25.00 13.54 5.52
CA ARG A 259 -24.49 12.36 4.82
C ARG A 259 -23.14 12.60 4.14
N LEU A 260 -22.93 13.78 3.57
CA LEU A 260 -21.72 14.10 2.83
C LEU A 260 -21.26 15.52 3.19
N GLU A 261 -20.01 15.64 3.62
CA GLU A 261 -19.37 16.89 4.03
C GLU A 261 -18.01 17.02 3.35
N ARG A 262 -17.73 18.18 2.76
CA ARG A 262 -16.42 18.48 2.16
C ARG A 262 -15.40 18.76 3.25
N VAL A 263 -14.22 18.14 3.19
CA VAL A 263 -13.10 18.50 4.08
C VAL A 263 -12.52 19.86 3.69
N ASP A 264 -12.36 20.75 4.67
CA ASP A 264 -11.86 22.10 4.53
C ASP A 264 -10.42 22.13 4.06
N GLY A 265 -10.14 22.99 3.07
CA GLY A 265 -8.82 23.07 2.45
C GLY A 265 -8.49 21.88 1.55
N SER A 266 -9.50 21.14 1.08
CA SER A 266 -9.37 20.09 0.08
C SER A 266 -10.38 20.25 -1.06
N GLU A 267 -10.08 19.69 -2.23
CA GLU A 267 -10.98 19.72 -3.40
C GLU A 267 -11.77 18.42 -3.61
N TYR A 268 -11.21 17.29 -3.17
CA TYR A 268 -11.61 15.92 -3.52
C TYR A 268 -11.75 14.99 -2.31
N CYS A 269 -11.66 15.53 -1.08
CA CYS A 269 -11.86 14.77 0.14
C CYS A 269 -13.26 15.04 0.71
N ASP A 270 -14.03 14.01 0.98
CA ASP A 270 -15.33 14.14 1.65
C ASP A 270 -15.46 13.16 2.81
N ILE A 271 -16.13 13.59 3.86
CA ILE A 271 -16.64 12.73 4.93
C ILE A 271 -17.96 12.16 4.44
N LEU A 272 -18.07 10.83 4.40
CA LEU A 272 -19.27 10.11 4.02
C LEU A 272 -19.81 9.35 5.25
N ARG A 273 -21.01 9.74 5.68
CA ARG A 273 -21.67 9.18 6.86
C ARG A 273 -22.72 8.16 6.47
N VAL A 274 -22.70 7.01 7.14
CA VAL A 274 -23.62 5.87 6.91
C VAL A 274 -24.34 5.47 8.19
#